data_AF-A0A671ST15-F1
#
_entry.id   AF-A0A671ST15-F1
#
_cell.length_a   1.000
_cell.length_b   1.000
_cell.length_c   1.000
_cell.angle_alpha   90.00
_cell.angle_beta   90.00
_cell.angle_gamma   90.00
#
_symmetry.space_group_name_H-M   'P 1'
#
loop_
_entity.id
_entity.type
_entity.pdbx_description
1 polymer ?
#
loop_
_entity_poly.entity_id
_entity_poly.type
_entity_poly.pdbx_seq_one_letter_code
_entity_poly.pdbx_strand_id
1 'polypeptide(L)'
;MAGTIDQAKMKFSRIVNSRSYTRFNQSQNPDGESSRVEVKLAVDGEEEMDGIEQEQEHVQRDTYTRSSRSGPWNKWRFLVWVGGVLVIFCVGLLIGYSVHRKSESASCSPGDGVIKHDPEDPPNQEFPPNDPPPLDWSELVGLLNDKLSSKVIADKLSEYSQVVRKAGSSADNKLADDIHDIFTQLNMDPWVDEHYVKLQFPNSSNPNKVLFGAVEIGSPKGFLAYSETGRREGRVVYANYGELSDLQNKEYGLNLNGSVVLMKAGKISMAQKVMNAAKMGAVAALIYPDPADYKTMSWDAELYGHVHLGSGDPYTPGFPSFNHRQFPPAKSSGLPGILAQTITANMAQSIFEKMGGEGAPDRFKGDLSSYKLGSESDKVTVAVNNNLADTKIHNVFGVIKGYVDPDRYVVIGAQRDSLTSGYAKSTVGTALLLELARVFTELKKGSFRPKRSVVFASWTAGDFGNIGVTEWLEGYWSSLDRKAFTYISLDSVVTGKFSVFKCQKHLFYYMPSIIAFQKAMC
;
A
#
# COMPACT_ATOMS: atom_id res chain seq x y z
N MET A 1 27.50 -29.35 -2.14
CA MET A 1 26.59 -28.83 -1.10
C MET A 1 25.31 -28.14 -1.61
N ALA A 2 25.10 -27.94 -2.93
CA ALA A 2 23.86 -27.30 -3.41
C ALA A 2 22.59 -28.16 -3.25
N GLY A 3 22.61 -29.43 -3.70
CA GLY A 3 21.40 -30.27 -3.83
C GLY A 3 20.64 -30.59 -2.54
N THR A 4 21.26 -30.44 -1.36
CA THR A 4 20.58 -30.64 -0.06
C THR A 4 19.65 -29.48 0.32
N ILE A 5 19.88 -28.27 -0.22
CA ILE A 5 19.07 -27.08 0.11
C ILE A 5 17.70 -27.15 -0.58
N ASP A 6 17.63 -27.59 -1.84
CA ASP A 6 16.36 -27.63 -2.58
C ASP A 6 15.45 -28.79 -2.15
N GLN A 7 16.01 -29.89 -1.65
CA GLN A 7 15.23 -30.93 -0.97
C GLN A 7 14.59 -30.43 0.34
N ALA A 8 15.23 -29.51 1.06
CA ALA A 8 14.62 -28.86 2.22
C ALA A 8 13.46 -27.94 1.80
N LYS A 9 13.65 -27.11 0.76
CA LYS A 9 12.59 -26.25 0.21
C LYS A 9 11.35 -27.05 -0.22
N MET A 10 11.52 -28.16 -0.94
CA MET A 10 10.39 -29.01 -1.37
C MET A 10 9.66 -29.73 -0.21
N LYS A 11 10.34 -29.99 0.92
CA LYS A 11 9.66 -30.51 2.12
C LYS A 11 8.90 -29.41 2.85
N PHE A 12 9.43 -28.19 2.92
CA PHE A 12 8.70 -27.05 3.51
C PHE A 12 7.47 -26.63 2.69
N SER A 13 7.53 -26.60 1.36
CA SER A 13 6.36 -26.21 0.54
C SER A 13 5.17 -27.16 0.70
N ARG A 14 5.42 -28.48 0.82
CA ARG A 14 4.37 -29.47 1.13
C ARG A 14 3.76 -29.31 2.53
N ILE A 15 4.52 -28.81 3.50
CA ILE A 15 4.02 -28.54 4.86
C ILE A 15 3.15 -27.26 4.85
N VAL A 16 3.60 -26.19 4.19
CA VAL A 16 2.87 -24.91 4.14
C VAL A 16 1.56 -25.03 3.37
N ASN A 17 1.52 -25.77 2.26
CA ASN A 17 0.29 -25.96 1.46
C ASN A 17 -0.78 -26.86 2.12
N SER A 18 -0.54 -27.39 3.33
CA SER A 18 -1.48 -28.30 4.03
C SER A 18 -2.46 -27.60 4.98
N ARG A 19 -2.47 -26.27 5.04
CA ARG A 19 -3.35 -25.48 5.94
C ARG A 19 -4.26 -24.52 5.19
N SER A 20 -5.37 -25.05 4.68
CA SER A 20 -6.54 -24.27 4.24
C SER A 20 -7.15 -23.50 5.43
N TYR A 21 -6.78 -22.24 5.59
CA TYR A 21 -7.19 -21.41 6.73
C TYR A 21 -8.66 -20.98 6.60
N THR A 22 -9.55 -21.64 7.34
CA THR A 22 -11.00 -21.34 7.32
C THR A 22 -11.30 -20.00 8.02
N ARG A 23 -12.32 -19.27 7.52
CA ARG A 23 -12.82 -18.04 8.14
C ARG A 23 -13.23 -18.27 9.60
N PHE A 24 -12.83 -17.36 10.49
CA PHE A 24 -13.57 -17.11 11.72
C PHE A 24 -14.82 -16.27 11.42
N ASN A 25 -16.00 -16.80 11.74
CA ASN A 25 -17.19 -15.98 11.97
C ASN A 25 -17.14 -15.44 13.40
N GLN A 26 -17.59 -14.20 13.59
CA GLN A 26 -17.73 -13.59 14.91
C GLN A 26 -19.18 -13.68 15.37
N SER A 27 -19.43 -14.39 16.46
CA SER A 27 -20.75 -14.46 17.10
C SER A 27 -20.60 -14.62 18.61
N GLN A 28 -20.94 -13.58 19.37
CA GLN A 28 -21.26 -13.71 20.78
C GLN A 28 -22.78 -13.91 20.91
N ASN A 29 -23.20 -15.07 21.39
CA ASN A 29 -24.17 -15.19 22.48
C ASN A 29 -24.14 -16.62 23.05
N PRO A 30 -24.53 -16.80 24.32
CA PRO A 30 -24.53 -18.10 24.98
C PRO A 30 -25.83 -18.89 24.76
N ASP A 31 -25.78 -20.17 25.11
CA ASP A 31 -26.89 -21.09 25.40
C ASP A 31 -27.84 -21.49 24.24
N GLY A 32 -28.35 -22.73 24.29
CA GLY A 32 -29.51 -23.16 23.47
C GLY A 32 -29.30 -24.30 22.46
N GLU A 33 -29.14 -25.52 22.97
CA GLU A 33 -29.59 -26.79 22.34
C GLU A 33 -29.00 -27.23 20.98
N SER A 34 -29.40 -28.45 20.58
CA SER A 34 -28.70 -29.31 19.62
C SER A 34 -29.27 -29.29 18.20
N SER A 35 -28.39 -29.37 17.20
CA SER A 35 -28.68 -30.18 16.01
C SER A 35 -27.41 -30.83 15.44
N ARG A 36 -27.53 -32.10 15.02
CA ARG A 36 -26.53 -32.82 14.23
C ARG A 36 -27.08 -32.95 12.81
N VAL A 37 -26.30 -32.53 11.81
CA VAL A 37 -26.51 -32.92 10.41
C VAL A 37 -25.14 -33.21 9.80
N GLU A 38 -24.93 -34.49 9.45
CA GLU A 38 -23.82 -34.88 8.58
C GLU A 38 -24.29 -34.81 7.13
N VAL A 39 -23.50 -34.22 6.24
CA VAL A 39 -23.73 -34.27 4.79
C VAL A 39 -22.56 -34.99 4.15
N LYS A 40 -22.82 -36.16 3.57
CA LYS A 40 -21.85 -36.91 2.78
C LYS A 40 -21.56 -36.15 1.48
N LEU A 41 -20.30 -36.03 1.11
CA LEU A 41 -19.91 -35.75 -0.28
C LEU A 41 -19.85 -37.09 -1.02
N ALA A 42 -20.65 -37.24 -2.06
CA ALA A 42 -20.54 -38.34 -3.01
C ALA A 42 -19.56 -37.98 -4.12
N VAL A 43 -18.76 -38.95 -4.56
CA VAL A 43 -17.94 -38.87 -5.78
C VAL A 43 -17.99 -40.24 -6.45
N ASP A 44 -19.02 -40.42 -7.27
CA ASP A 44 -19.09 -41.40 -8.35
C ASP A 44 -19.33 -40.59 -9.64
N GLY A 45 -18.75 -40.90 -10.79
CA GLY A 45 -17.77 -41.95 -11.09
C GLY A 45 -17.51 -42.00 -12.60
N GLU A 46 -16.46 -42.69 -13.03
CA GLU A 46 -16.29 -43.16 -14.41
C GLU A 46 -15.78 -44.61 -14.34
N GLU A 47 -16.38 -45.52 -15.12
CA GLU A 47 -16.16 -46.97 -15.07
C GLU A 47 -15.21 -47.46 -16.19
N GLU A 48 -14.57 -48.61 -15.94
CA GLU A 48 -14.33 -49.79 -16.84
C GLU A 48 -14.46 -49.63 -18.38
N MET A 49 -13.67 -50.25 -19.27
CA MET A 49 -12.46 -51.12 -19.22
C MET A 49 -11.88 -51.16 -20.68
N ASP A 50 -10.99 -52.03 -21.22
CA ASP A 50 -10.25 -53.24 -20.80
C ASP A 50 -8.97 -53.42 -21.66
N GLY A 51 -8.06 -54.29 -21.23
CA GLY A 51 -7.35 -55.22 -22.11
C GLY A 51 -5.98 -54.81 -22.68
N ILE A 52 -5.00 -55.69 -22.85
CA ILE A 52 -4.86 -57.13 -22.53
C ILE A 52 -3.37 -57.41 -22.22
N GLU A 53 -3.09 -58.10 -21.10
CA GLU A 53 -1.98 -59.07 -20.80
C GLU A 53 -0.49 -58.74 -21.17
N GLN A 54 0.57 -59.33 -20.62
CA GLN A 54 0.89 -60.41 -19.64
C GLN A 54 2.35 -60.11 -19.15
N GLU A 55 3.03 -60.71 -18.14
CA GLU A 55 2.80 -61.78 -17.15
C GLU A 55 3.85 -61.58 -16.00
N GLN A 56 3.55 -61.93 -14.75
CA GLN A 56 4.41 -62.76 -13.86
C GLN A 56 3.79 -63.05 -12.48
N GLU A 57 4.07 -64.24 -11.94
CA GLU A 57 3.42 -64.91 -10.80
C GLU A 57 3.74 -64.31 -9.41
N HIS A 58 2.76 -64.03 -8.54
CA HIS A 58 2.13 -64.94 -7.54
C HIS A 58 3.08 -65.41 -6.39
N VAL A 59 2.93 -64.99 -5.10
CA VAL A 59 1.87 -65.25 -4.06
C VAL A 59 2.45 -66.21 -2.97
N GLN A 60 2.23 -66.10 -1.64
CA GLN A 60 1.02 -65.78 -0.86
C GLN A 60 1.27 -65.24 0.59
N ARG A 61 0.30 -64.46 1.11
CA ARG A 61 -0.15 -64.23 2.52
C ARG A 61 0.78 -64.50 3.74
N ASP A 62 0.74 -63.59 4.75
CA ASP A 62 -0.17 -63.82 5.91
C ASP A 62 -0.53 -62.57 6.74
N THR A 63 -1.49 -62.72 7.67
CA THR A 63 -2.28 -61.63 8.29
C THR A 63 -2.01 -61.44 9.78
N TYR A 64 -1.68 -60.23 10.24
CA TYR A 64 -1.70 -59.90 11.68
C TYR A 64 -2.17 -58.47 12.01
N THR A 65 -3.10 -58.38 12.97
CA THR A 65 -3.59 -57.13 13.53
C THR A 65 -2.68 -56.62 14.66
N ARG A 66 -2.37 -55.31 14.68
CA ARG A 66 -1.55 -54.70 15.75
C ARG A 66 -2.42 -53.93 16.73
N SER A 67 -2.67 -54.53 17.90
CA SER A 67 -3.31 -53.84 19.02
C SER A 67 -2.38 -52.77 19.62
N SER A 68 -2.94 -51.60 19.97
CA SER A 68 -2.25 -50.58 20.75
C SER A 68 -2.55 -50.80 22.22
N ARG A 69 -1.60 -51.41 22.95
CA ARG A 69 -1.74 -51.71 24.38
C ARG A 69 -1.05 -50.60 25.18
N SER A 70 -1.83 -49.79 25.89
CA SER A 70 -1.30 -48.70 26.72
C SER A 70 -0.48 -49.26 27.89
N GLY A 71 0.77 -48.78 28.04
CA GLY A 71 1.61 -49.11 29.18
C GLY A 71 1.11 -48.41 30.46
N PRO A 72 1.20 -49.05 31.64
CA PRO A 72 0.73 -48.45 32.88
C PRO A 72 1.52 -47.18 33.24
N TRP A 73 0.81 -46.13 33.61
CA TRP A 73 1.41 -44.86 34.03
C TRP A 73 2.20 -45.05 35.34
N ASN A 74 3.51 -44.81 35.31
CA ASN A 74 4.34 -44.84 36.53
C ASN A 74 3.87 -43.77 37.52
N LYS A 75 3.21 -44.21 38.61
CA LYS A 75 2.68 -43.34 39.68
C LYS A 75 3.70 -42.30 40.18
N TRP A 76 4.98 -42.67 40.20
CA TRP A 76 6.09 -41.77 40.56
C TRP A 76 6.21 -40.54 39.63
N ARG A 77 5.98 -40.67 38.32
CA ARG A 77 6.02 -39.53 37.38
C ARG A 77 4.84 -38.57 37.60
N PHE A 78 3.68 -39.09 37.97
CA PHE A 78 2.52 -38.28 38.34
C PHE A 78 2.77 -37.51 39.65
N LEU A 79 3.32 -38.17 40.67
CA LEU A 79 3.69 -37.53 41.94
C LEU A 79 4.73 -36.42 41.77
N VAL A 80 5.76 -36.63 40.92
CA VAL A 80 6.74 -35.58 40.57
C VAL A 80 6.07 -34.39 39.87
N TRP A 81 5.10 -34.63 38.98
CA TRP A 81 4.40 -33.57 38.26
C TRP A 81 3.49 -32.75 39.20
N VAL A 82 2.72 -33.42 40.06
CA VAL A 82 1.89 -32.78 41.11
C VAL A 82 2.75 -31.97 42.09
N GLY A 83 3.90 -32.52 42.50
CA GLY A 83 4.87 -31.81 43.34
C GLY A 83 5.42 -30.54 42.68
N GLY A 84 5.75 -30.60 41.39
CA GLY A 84 6.20 -29.42 40.63
C GLY A 84 5.14 -28.32 40.56
N VAL A 85 3.87 -28.66 40.32
CA VAL A 85 2.76 -27.70 40.32
C VAL A 85 2.56 -27.08 41.71
N LEU A 86 2.64 -27.87 42.79
CA LEU A 86 2.55 -27.37 44.17
C LEU A 86 3.68 -26.39 44.50
N VAL A 87 4.92 -26.67 44.12
CA VAL A 87 6.06 -25.76 44.34
C VAL A 87 5.85 -24.42 43.62
N ILE A 88 5.39 -24.44 42.37
CA ILE A 88 5.08 -23.20 41.62
C ILE A 88 3.98 -22.39 42.32
N PHE A 89 2.92 -23.05 42.81
CA PHE A 89 1.84 -22.41 43.53
C PHE A 89 2.30 -21.78 44.86
N CYS A 90 3.12 -22.49 45.65
CA CYS A 90 3.70 -21.98 46.89
C CYS A 90 4.65 -20.80 46.65
N VAL A 91 5.46 -20.81 45.59
CA VAL A 91 6.31 -19.67 45.19
C VAL A 91 5.44 -18.46 44.80
N GLY A 92 4.36 -18.67 44.04
CA GLY A 92 3.39 -17.61 43.71
C GLY A 92 2.76 -16.98 44.95
N LEU A 93 2.34 -17.78 45.92
CA LEU A 93 1.79 -17.30 47.20
C LEU A 93 2.83 -16.53 48.03
N LEU A 94 4.09 -16.98 48.08
CA LEU A 94 5.16 -16.27 48.79
C LEU A 94 5.49 -14.92 48.16
N ILE A 95 5.50 -14.82 46.82
CA ILE A 95 5.67 -13.54 46.11
C ILE A 95 4.48 -12.62 46.39
N GLY A 96 3.24 -13.11 46.28
CA GLY A 96 2.02 -12.34 46.57
C GLY A 96 2.01 -11.80 48.00
N TYR A 97 2.31 -12.65 48.99
CA TYR A 97 2.39 -12.27 50.40
C TYR A 97 3.49 -11.22 50.64
N SER A 98 4.66 -11.37 50.00
CA SER A 98 5.78 -10.42 50.14
C SER A 98 5.49 -9.05 49.54
N VAL A 99 4.71 -8.99 48.45
CA VAL A 99 4.25 -7.72 47.86
C VAL A 99 3.16 -7.08 48.73
N HIS A 100 2.20 -7.87 49.23
CA HIS A 100 1.09 -7.34 50.03
C HIS A 100 1.52 -6.84 51.42
N ARG A 101 2.61 -7.39 51.99
CA ARG A 101 3.12 -6.99 53.31
C ARG A 101 3.90 -5.67 53.33
N LYS A 102 4.01 -4.94 52.21
CA LYS A 102 4.78 -3.67 52.13
C LYS A 102 3.92 -2.40 52.02
N SER A 103 2.74 -2.39 52.63
CA SER A 103 1.88 -1.21 52.71
C SER A 103 1.04 -1.16 53.99
N GLU A 104 1.65 -0.90 55.14
CA GLU A 104 0.98 -0.14 56.22
C GLU A 104 1.97 0.40 57.28
N SER A 105 1.50 1.43 58.00
CA SER A 105 2.07 2.08 59.20
C SER A 105 3.57 2.46 59.22
N ALA A 106 3.83 3.75 58.95
CA ALA A 106 4.86 4.48 59.70
C ALA A 106 4.21 5.10 60.93
N SER A 107 4.57 4.65 62.14
CA SER A 107 3.97 5.11 63.39
C SER A 107 4.67 6.35 63.95
N CYS A 108 3.95 7.47 64.05
CA CYS A 108 4.39 8.64 64.82
C CYS A 108 3.84 8.59 66.26
N SER A 109 4.59 9.15 67.20
CA SER A 109 4.31 9.21 68.64
C SER A 109 5.07 10.41 69.24
N PRO A 110 4.63 11.01 70.35
CA PRO A 110 4.17 12.40 70.25
C PRO A 110 5.20 13.45 70.68
N GLY A 111 5.07 14.66 70.13
CA GLY A 111 5.70 15.87 70.64
C GLY A 111 4.64 16.92 70.95
N ASP A 112 4.72 17.55 72.12
CA ASP A 112 3.76 18.56 72.56
C ASP A 112 3.76 19.80 71.65
N GLY A 113 2.56 20.25 71.28
CA GLY A 113 2.34 21.42 70.44
C GLY A 113 0.94 21.98 70.63
N VAL A 114 0.78 22.92 71.56
CA VAL A 114 -0.50 23.57 71.85
C VAL A 114 -0.92 24.44 70.66
N ILE A 115 -1.98 24.05 69.96
CA ILE A 115 -2.62 24.85 68.90
C ILE A 115 -3.94 25.40 69.43
N LYS A 116 -4.18 26.70 69.19
CA LYS A 116 -5.43 27.39 69.52
C LYS A 116 -6.47 27.14 68.43
N HIS A 117 -7.76 27.17 68.78
CA HIS A 117 -8.82 27.27 67.79
C HIS A 117 -8.88 28.68 67.20
N ASP A 118 -8.57 28.80 65.92
CA ASP A 118 -9.04 29.87 65.04
C ASP A 118 -9.61 29.19 63.77
N PRO A 119 -10.84 29.52 63.33
CA PRO A 119 -11.48 28.86 62.17
C PRO A 119 -11.19 29.63 60.87
N GLU A 120 -10.14 29.24 60.15
CA GLU A 120 -9.96 29.62 58.75
C GLU A 120 -10.40 28.46 57.84
N ASP A 121 -11.43 28.68 57.01
CA ASP A 121 -11.82 27.75 55.96
C ASP A 121 -10.66 27.60 54.95
N PRO A 122 -10.32 26.36 54.51
CA PRO A 122 -9.34 26.19 53.45
C PRO A 122 -9.87 26.83 52.17
N PRO A 123 -9.10 27.68 51.47
CA PRO A 123 -9.58 28.34 50.26
C PRO A 123 -9.93 27.29 49.21
N ASN A 124 -11.15 27.40 48.65
CA ASN A 124 -11.59 26.55 47.54
C ASN A 124 -10.54 26.57 46.44
N GLN A 125 -9.94 25.42 46.14
CA GLN A 125 -9.22 25.23 44.89
C GLN A 125 -10.26 25.15 43.77
N GLU A 126 -10.66 26.32 43.27
CA GLU A 126 -11.34 26.45 41.99
C GLU A 126 -10.45 25.85 40.90
N PHE A 127 -10.73 24.60 40.52
CA PHE A 127 -10.30 24.09 39.22
C PHE A 127 -10.85 25.06 38.17
N PRO A 128 -10.00 25.79 37.41
CA PRO A 128 -10.49 26.84 36.53
C PRO A 128 -11.40 26.21 35.46
N PRO A 129 -12.67 26.61 35.35
CA PRO A 129 -13.62 26.04 34.38
C PRO A 129 -13.38 26.64 32.99
N ASN A 130 -12.17 26.41 32.47
CA ASN A 130 -11.61 26.98 31.25
C ASN A 130 -11.42 25.94 30.13
N ASP A 131 -12.18 24.84 30.18
CA ASP A 131 -12.60 24.19 28.94
C ASP A 131 -13.60 25.15 28.26
N PRO A 132 -13.30 25.70 27.06
CA PRO A 132 -14.24 26.57 26.37
C PRO A 132 -15.54 25.78 26.06
N PRO A 133 -16.71 26.44 26.06
CA PRO A 133 -17.96 25.77 25.76
C PRO A 133 -17.86 25.04 24.41
N PRO A 134 -18.43 23.83 24.28
CA PRO A 134 -18.26 23.02 23.09
C PRO A 134 -18.93 23.71 21.90
N LEU A 135 -18.09 24.30 21.03
CA LEU A 135 -18.47 24.89 19.75
C LEU A 135 -19.44 23.98 19.01
N ASP A 136 -20.55 24.53 18.52
CA ASP A 136 -21.44 23.78 17.67
C ASP A 136 -20.77 23.47 16.32
N TRP A 137 -21.23 22.40 15.66
CA TRP A 137 -20.75 22.04 14.33
C TRP A 137 -21.01 23.15 13.29
N SER A 138 -22.13 23.89 13.38
CA SER A 138 -22.39 25.01 12.47
C SER A 138 -21.42 26.18 12.71
N GLU A 139 -21.08 26.48 13.96
CA GLU A 139 -20.10 27.50 14.33
C GLU A 139 -18.69 27.11 13.85
N LEU A 140 -18.28 25.85 14.05
CA LEU A 140 -16.98 25.35 13.60
C LEU A 140 -16.85 25.38 12.07
N VAL A 141 -17.91 25.02 11.35
CA VAL A 141 -17.96 25.14 9.88
C VAL A 141 -17.95 26.61 9.44
N GLY A 142 -18.63 27.51 10.16
CA GLY A 142 -18.58 28.95 9.92
C GLY A 142 -17.17 29.52 10.08
N LEU A 143 -16.49 29.20 11.19
CA LEU A 143 -15.10 29.60 11.47
C LEU A 143 -14.11 29.03 10.45
N LEU A 144 -14.32 27.79 9.98
CA LEU A 144 -13.50 27.18 8.95
C LEU A 144 -13.67 27.89 7.59
N ASN A 145 -14.91 28.21 7.21
CA ASN A 145 -15.24 28.91 5.96
C ASN A 145 -14.75 30.37 5.96
N ASP A 146 -14.77 31.05 7.11
CA ASP A 146 -14.22 32.41 7.28
C ASP A 146 -12.68 32.46 7.18
N LYS A 147 -11.99 31.39 7.62
CA LYS A 147 -10.52 31.33 7.63
C LYS A 147 -9.89 30.71 6.39
N LEU A 148 -10.60 29.84 5.65
CA LEU A 148 -10.15 29.27 4.38
C LEU A 148 -10.21 30.32 3.26
N SER A 149 -9.06 30.77 2.77
CA SER A 149 -9.00 31.78 1.71
C SER A 149 -8.69 31.17 0.35
N SER A 150 -9.64 31.26 -0.59
CA SER A 150 -9.41 30.90 -2.00
C SER A 150 -8.26 31.67 -2.64
N LYS A 151 -8.01 32.92 -2.18
CA LYS A 151 -6.86 33.72 -2.60
C LYS A 151 -5.54 33.11 -2.10
N VAL A 152 -5.42 32.81 -0.80
CA VAL A 152 -4.17 32.23 -0.24
C VAL A 152 -3.86 30.86 -0.87
N ILE A 153 -4.89 30.08 -1.20
CA ILE A 153 -4.73 28.84 -1.98
C ILE A 153 -4.22 29.14 -3.39
N ALA A 154 -4.77 30.13 -4.10
CA ALA A 154 -4.31 30.52 -5.44
C ALA A 154 -2.88 31.07 -5.43
N ASP A 155 -2.52 31.88 -4.43
CA ASP A 155 -1.18 32.43 -4.26
C ASP A 155 -0.15 31.27 -4.06
N LYS A 156 -0.41 30.34 -3.14
CA LYS A 156 0.40 29.11 -2.92
C LYS A 156 0.48 28.19 -4.14
N LEU A 157 -0.62 28.05 -4.89
CA LEU A 157 -0.62 27.29 -6.14
C LEU A 157 0.32 27.93 -7.17
N SER A 158 0.35 29.27 -7.27
CA SER A 158 1.22 29.98 -8.21
C SER A 158 2.71 29.81 -7.88
N GLU A 159 3.06 29.82 -6.60
CA GLU A 159 4.41 29.61 -6.06
C GLU A 159 4.95 28.21 -6.43
N TYR A 160 4.25 27.16 -6.01
CA TYR A 160 4.71 25.77 -6.18
C TYR A 160 4.52 25.22 -7.61
N SER A 161 3.77 25.90 -8.48
CA SER A 161 3.50 25.46 -9.86
C SER A 161 4.75 25.32 -10.76
N GLN A 162 5.83 26.03 -10.44
CA GLN A 162 6.87 26.37 -11.42
C GLN A 162 8.01 25.35 -11.52
N VAL A 163 8.09 24.38 -10.60
CA VAL A 163 9.25 23.49 -10.46
C VAL A 163 8.85 22.01 -10.48
N VAL A 164 9.47 21.25 -11.38
CA VAL A 164 9.40 19.77 -11.44
C VAL A 164 10.17 19.19 -10.25
N ARG A 165 9.49 18.41 -9.40
CA ARG A 165 9.99 17.95 -8.10
C ARG A 165 10.03 16.41 -8.07
N LYS A 166 11.05 15.82 -8.70
CA LYS A 166 11.23 14.36 -8.69
C LYS A 166 11.69 13.91 -7.31
N ALA A 167 11.09 12.85 -6.75
CA ALA A 167 11.39 12.34 -5.42
C ALA A 167 12.91 12.25 -5.12
N GLY A 168 13.34 12.84 -4.00
CA GLY A 168 14.74 12.87 -3.56
C GLY A 168 15.69 13.80 -4.34
N SER A 169 15.20 14.55 -5.35
CA SER A 169 15.98 15.59 -6.03
C SER A 169 16.16 16.84 -5.16
N SER A 170 17.10 17.72 -5.52
CA SER A 170 17.32 18.99 -4.78
C SER A 170 16.08 19.88 -4.70
N ALA A 171 15.22 19.89 -5.72
CA ALA A 171 13.95 20.62 -5.71
C ALA A 171 12.87 19.94 -4.84
N ASP A 172 12.96 18.61 -4.68
CA ASP A 172 12.10 17.82 -3.80
C ASP A 172 12.45 18.10 -2.33
N ASN A 173 13.74 18.01 -2.03
CA ASN A 173 14.30 18.24 -0.70
C ASN A 173 14.07 19.68 -0.25
N LYS A 174 14.36 20.69 -1.09
CA LYS A 174 14.11 22.09 -0.76
C LYS A 174 12.65 22.36 -0.39
N LEU A 175 11.68 21.79 -1.11
CA LEU A 175 10.26 21.98 -0.75
C LEU A 175 9.89 21.26 0.55
N ALA A 176 10.57 20.17 0.91
CA ALA A 176 10.43 19.57 2.24
C ALA A 176 11.01 20.48 3.34
N ASP A 177 12.19 21.06 3.13
CA ASP A 177 12.80 22.04 4.04
C ASP A 177 11.87 23.26 4.22
N ASP A 178 11.36 23.83 3.11
CA ASP A 178 10.40 24.94 3.11
C ASP A 178 9.13 24.60 3.93
N ILE A 179 8.60 23.38 3.79
CA ILE A 179 7.41 22.92 4.53
C ILE A 179 7.71 22.69 6.02
N HIS A 180 8.90 22.18 6.35
CA HIS A 180 9.36 22.02 7.73
C HIS A 180 9.47 23.37 8.44
N ASP A 181 10.01 24.38 7.76
CA ASP A 181 10.10 25.74 8.28
C ASP A 181 8.71 26.39 8.44
N ILE A 182 7.77 26.14 7.52
CA ILE A 182 6.37 26.58 7.67
C ILE A 182 5.71 25.92 8.89
N PHE A 183 5.85 24.61 9.09
CA PHE A 183 5.34 23.93 10.29
C PHE A 183 6.01 24.39 11.59
N THR A 184 7.29 24.80 11.51
CA THR A 184 8.02 25.42 12.63
C THR A 184 7.42 26.78 12.99
N GLN A 185 7.19 27.65 12.00
CA GLN A 185 6.53 28.95 12.17
C GLN A 185 5.09 28.82 12.71
N LEU A 186 4.39 27.74 12.34
CA LEU A 186 3.05 27.41 12.86
C LEU A 186 3.07 26.76 14.26
N ASN A 187 4.25 26.53 14.87
CA ASN A 187 4.39 25.93 16.20
C ASN A 187 3.73 24.53 16.28
N MET A 188 4.03 23.68 15.29
CA MET A 188 3.46 22.33 15.11
C MET A 188 4.42 21.20 15.49
N ASP A 189 5.44 21.46 16.31
CA ASP A 189 6.48 20.49 16.74
C ASP A 189 6.96 19.56 15.59
N PRO A 190 7.44 20.10 14.45
CA PRO A 190 7.66 19.30 13.26
C PRO A 190 8.82 18.30 13.40
N TRP A 191 8.76 17.25 12.59
CA TRP A 191 9.84 16.28 12.46
C TRP A 191 9.96 15.76 11.02
N VAL A 192 11.09 15.12 10.76
CA VAL A 192 11.44 14.52 9.46
C VAL A 192 11.63 13.01 9.66
N ASP A 193 11.17 12.23 8.69
CA ASP A 193 11.21 10.76 8.68
C ASP A 193 11.94 10.33 7.40
N GLU A 194 13.15 9.77 7.55
CA GLU A 194 14.10 9.58 6.45
C GLU A 194 14.26 8.12 6.06
N HIS A 195 14.12 7.83 4.76
CA HIS A 195 14.20 6.48 4.18
C HIS A 195 15.21 6.42 3.03
N TYR A 196 15.82 5.27 2.80
CA TYR A 196 16.80 5.05 1.73
C TYR A 196 16.26 4.01 0.76
N VAL A 197 15.68 4.47 -0.36
CA VAL A 197 14.85 3.65 -1.25
C VAL A 197 15.46 3.47 -2.64
N LYS A 198 15.13 2.38 -3.33
CA LYS A 198 15.55 2.13 -4.71
C LYS A 198 14.51 2.64 -5.69
N LEU A 199 14.71 3.85 -6.22
CA LEU A 199 13.91 4.39 -7.31
C LEU A 199 14.48 3.97 -8.67
N GLN A 200 13.69 4.06 -9.74
CA GLN A 200 14.12 3.74 -11.11
C GLN A 200 13.90 4.92 -12.06
N PHE A 201 14.91 5.33 -12.83
CA PHE A 201 14.85 6.48 -13.75
C PHE A 201 15.42 6.11 -15.14
N PRO A 202 14.95 6.73 -16.24
CA PRO A 202 15.48 6.47 -17.58
C PRO A 202 16.94 6.96 -17.71
N ASN A 203 17.78 6.20 -18.42
CA ASN A 203 19.18 6.55 -18.66
C ASN A 203 19.29 7.67 -19.73
N SER A 204 19.89 8.80 -19.35
CA SER A 204 20.04 9.97 -20.24
C SER A 204 21.03 9.77 -21.38
N SER A 205 21.99 8.86 -21.26
CA SER A 205 22.98 8.55 -22.30
C SER A 205 22.53 7.45 -23.26
N ASN A 206 21.52 6.67 -22.88
CA ASN A 206 20.95 5.58 -23.68
C ASN A 206 19.43 5.53 -23.45
N PRO A 207 18.63 6.32 -24.19
CA PRO A 207 17.20 6.45 -23.95
C PRO A 207 16.43 5.17 -24.28
N ASN A 208 15.18 5.10 -23.83
CA ASN A 208 14.26 4.02 -24.19
C ASN A 208 13.84 4.19 -25.66
N LYS A 209 13.63 3.07 -26.39
CA LYS A 209 13.35 3.07 -27.83
C LYS A 209 12.29 2.05 -28.22
N VAL A 210 11.49 2.38 -29.23
CA VAL A 210 10.54 1.47 -29.87
C VAL A 210 10.79 1.46 -31.39
N LEU A 211 10.89 0.27 -31.97
CA LEU A 211 11.09 0.06 -33.40
C LEU A 211 10.04 -0.89 -33.96
N PHE A 212 9.57 -0.65 -35.18
CA PHE A 212 8.73 -1.56 -35.96
C PHE A 212 9.57 -2.12 -37.11
N GLY A 213 9.89 -3.41 -37.06
CA GLY A 213 10.96 -4.01 -37.85
C GLY A 213 12.28 -3.24 -37.67
N ALA A 214 12.85 -2.78 -38.79
CA ALA A 214 14.06 -1.96 -38.80
C ALA A 214 13.83 -0.44 -38.59
N VAL A 215 12.58 0.03 -38.56
CA VAL A 215 12.24 1.46 -38.49
C VAL A 215 12.04 1.89 -37.04
N GLU A 216 12.80 2.88 -36.56
CA GLU A 216 12.53 3.49 -35.25
C GLU A 216 11.22 4.28 -35.30
N ILE A 217 10.28 3.96 -34.39
CA ILE A 217 9.03 4.69 -34.20
C ILE A 217 9.26 5.92 -33.32
N GLY A 218 10.16 5.80 -32.34
CA GLY A 218 10.57 6.92 -31.50
C GLY A 218 11.36 6.52 -30.25
N SER A 219 11.91 7.53 -29.60
CA SER A 219 12.59 7.46 -28.31
C SER A 219 11.78 8.24 -27.25
N PRO A 220 10.79 7.62 -26.57
CA PRO A 220 9.90 8.32 -25.64
C PRO A 220 10.63 8.82 -24.38
N LYS A 221 10.22 9.97 -23.87
CA LYS A 221 10.68 10.58 -22.61
C LYS A 221 9.86 10.10 -21.41
N GLY A 222 8.60 9.72 -21.65
CA GLY A 222 7.79 8.96 -20.71
C GLY A 222 8.45 7.64 -20.36
N PHE A 223 8.22 7.13 -19.15
CA PHE A 223 8.74 5.83 -18.75
C PHE A 223 7.87 5.20 -17.67
N LEU A 224 8.07 3.89 -17.49
CA LEU A 224 7.45 3.11 -16.43
C LEU A 224 8.52 2.65 -15.43
N ALA A 225 8.49 3.25 -14.24
CA ALA A 225 9.37 2.89 -13.14
C ALA A 225 9.12 1.42 -12.73
N TYR A 226 10.22 0.71 -12.46
CA TYR A 226 10.27 -0.71 -12.17
C TYR A 226 9.96 -1.66 -13.34
N SER A 227 10.07 -1.19 -14.58
CA SER A 227 10.18 -2.08 -15.74
C SER A 227 11.44 -2.95 -15.65
N GLU A 228 11.39 -4.16 -16.20
CA GLU A 228 12.61 -4.88 -16.59
C GLU A 228 13.37 -4.09 -17.68
N THR A 229 14.67 -4.36 -17.85
CA THR A 229 15.58 -3.60 -18.71
C THR A 229 16.25 -4.48 -19.76
N GLY A 230 16.79 -3.84 -20.80
CA GLY A 230 17.36 -4.49 -21.98
C GLY A 230 16.44 -4.40 -23.19
N ARG A 231 16.59 -5.36 -24.11
CA ARG A 231 15.91 -5.39 -25.42
C ARG A 231 15.14 -6.69 -25.61
N ARG A 232 13.93 -6.60 -26.18
CA ARG A 232 13.10 -7.75 -26.61
C ARG A 232 12.46 -7.42 -27.95
N GLU A 233 12.41 -8.40 -28.84
CA GLU A 233 11.57 -8.36 -30.06
C GLU A 233 10.43 -9.36 -29.88
N GLY A 234 9.25 -9.01 -30.38
CA GLY A 234 8.10 -9.91 -30.50
C GLY A 234 7.13 -9.40 -31.55
N ARG A 235 6.14 -10.21 -31.92
CA ARG A 235 5.02 -9.73 -32.75
C ARG A 235 4.16 -8.75 -31.93
N VAL A 236 3.69 -7.64 -32.50
CA VAL A 236 2.79 -6.73 -31.79
C VAL A 236 1.34 -7.23 -31.85
N VAL A 237 0.69 -7.26 -30.70
CA VAL A 237 -0.73 -7.63 -30.57
C VAL A 237 -1.46 -6.53 -29.81
N TYR A 238 -2.56 -6.02 -30.37
CA TYR A 238 -3.38 -5.01 -29.71
C TYR A 238 -4.42 -5.66 -28.77
N ALA A 239 -4.42 -5.24 -27.50
CA ALA A 239 -5.21 -5.84 -26.44
C ALA A 239 -6.01 -4.83 -25.59
N ASN A 240 -6.52 -3.77 -26.24
CA ASN A 240 -7.46 -2.80 -25.65
C ASN A 240 -6.94 -2.19 -24.33
N TYR A 241 -7.61 -2.40 -23.19
CA TYR A 241 -7.16 -1.86 -21.90
C TYR A 241 -6.31 -2.85 -21.09
N GLY A 242 -6.00 -4.05 -21.61
CA GLY A 242 -5.25 -5.06 -20.88
C GLY A 242 -6.01 -5.71 -19.72
N GLU A 243 -7.35 -5.58 -19.70
CA GLU A 243 -8.20 -6.28 -18.75
C GLU A 243 -8.13 -7.79 -19.03
N LEU A 244 -8.35 -8.65 -18.02
CA LEU A 244 -8.33 -10.11 -18.24
C LEU A 244 -9.41 -10.54 -19.27
N SER A 245 -10.52 -9.81 -19.34
CA SER A 245 -11.59 -9.92 -20.34
C SER A 245 -11.22 -9.39 -21.74
N ASP A 246 -10.16 -8.59 -21.87
CA ASP A 246 -9.54 -8.26 -23.15
C ASP A 246 -8.57 -9.37 -23.58
N LEU A 247 -7.68 -9.79 -22.67
CA LEU A 247 -6.59 -10.74 -22.96
C LEU A 247 -7.07 -12.19 -23.20
N GLN A 248 -8.15 -12.61 -22.54
CA GLN A 248 -8.62 -14.01 -22.56
C GLN A 248 -9.86 -14.24 -23.44
N ASN A 249 -10.28 -13.25 -24.24
CA ASN A 249 -11.47 -13.43 -25.07
C ASN A 249 -11.21 -14.38 -26.25
N LYS A 250 -11.87 -15.55 -26.23
CA LYS A 250 -11.80 -16.57 -27.29
C LYS A 250 -12.31 -16.06 -28.64
N GLU A 251 -13.21 -15.07 -28.64
CA GLU A 251 -13.83 -14.47 -29.83
C GLU A 251 -12.81 -13.94 -30.85
N TYR A 252 -11.63 -13.49 -30.39
CA TYR A 252 -10.57 -12.90 -31.24
C TYR A 252 -9.23 -13.64 -31.14
N GLY A 253 -9.20 -14.82 -30.49
CA GLY A 253 -8.07 -15.76 -30.55
C GLY A 253 -6.68 -15.25 -30.13
N LEU A 254 -6.58 -14.20 -29.29
CA LEU A 254 -5.31 -13.51 -29.01
C LEU A 254 -4.27 -14.39 -28.30
N ASN A 255 -3.33 -14.95 -29.06
CA ASN A 255 -2.14 -15.63 -28.50
C ASN A 255 -1.04 -14.61 -28.17
N LEU A 256 -0.82 -14.35 -26.88
CA LEU A 256 0.14 -13.35 -26.39
C LEU A 256 1.54 -13.92 -26.06
N ASN A 257 1.75 -15.22 -26.24
CA ASN A 257 3.04 -15.85 -25.96
C ASN A 257 4.13 -15.33 -26.92
N GLY A 258 5.21 -14.78 -26.38
CA GLY A 258 6.30 -14.16 -27.16
C GLY A 258 5.95 -12.80 -27.79
N SER A 259 4.82 -12.17 -27.44
CA SER A 259 4.36 -10.94 -28.09
C SER A 259 4.76 -9.65 -27.36
N VAL A 260 4.68 -8.53 -28.10
CA VAL A 260 4.67 -7.17 -27.56
C VAL A 260 3.21 -6.72 -27.48
N VAL A 261 2.68 -6.52 -26.28
CA VAL A 261 1.25 -6.22 -26.09
C VAL A 261 1.04 -4.70 -26.07
N LEU A 262 0.29 -4.19 -27.05
CA LEU A 262 -0.09 -2.77 -27.15
C LEU A 262 -1.43 -2.54 -26.44
N MET A 263 -1.47 -1.56 -25.52
CA MET A 263 -2.63 -1.30 -24.65
C MET A 263 -2.88 0.20 -24.45
N LYS A 264 -4.15 0.58 -24.32
CA LYS A 264 -4.59 1.91 -23.88
C LYS A 264 -4.31 2.11 -22.39
N ALA A 265 -3.98 3.34 -22.00
CA ALA A 265 -3.99 3.77 -20.59
C ALA A 265 -5.43 3.80 -20.03
N GLY A 266 -5.61 4.09 -18.74
CA GLY A 266 -6.93 4.10 -18.09
C GLY A 266 -7.52 2.70 -17.76
N LYS A 267 -8.75 2.69 -17.24
CA LYS A 267 -9.47 1.57 -16.58
C LYS A 267 -8.75 0.90 -15.38
N ILE A 268 -7.62 0.25 -15.63
CA ILE A 268 -6.81 -0.49 -14.65
C ILE A 268 -5.39 0.11 -14.56
N SER A 269 -4.64 -0.20 -13.49
CA SER A 269 -3.31 0.38 -13.29
C SER A 269 -2.29 -0.13 -14.32
N MET A 270 -1.24 0.66 -14.58
CA MET A 270 -0.14 0.26 -15.49
C MET A 270 0.53 -1.03 -15.02
N ALA A 271 0.77 -1.17 -13.71
CA ALA A 271 1.23 -2.41 -13.08
C ALA A 271 0.30 -3.61 -13.38
N GLN A 272 -1.02 -3.44 -13.27
CA GLN A 272 -1.97 -4.52 -13.53
C GLN A 272 -1.99 -4.93 -15.01
N LYS A 273 -1.93 -3.97 -15.95
CA LYS A 273 -1.81 -4.24 -17.40
C LYS A 273 -0.58 -5.11 -17.70
N VAL A 274 0.57 -4.69 -17.19
CA VAL A 274 1.86 -5.36 -17.42
C VAL A 274 1.90 -6.75 -16.77
N MET A 275 1.38 -6.89 -15.54
CA MET A 275 1.30 -8.19 -14.87
C MET A 275 0.26 -9.13 -15.50
N ASN A 276 -0.81 -8.60 -16.10
CA ASN A 276 -1.75 -9.40 -16.90
C ASN A 276 -1.08 -9.90 -18.19
N ALA A 277 -0.40 -9.02 -18.94
CA ALA A 277 0.33 -9.39 -20.16
C ALA A 277 1.44 -10.42 -19.89
N ALA A 278 2.23 -10.23 -18.82
CA ALA A 278 3.28 -11.17 -18.41
C ALA A 278 2.73 -12.58 -18.09
N LYS A 279 1.56 -12.67 -17.43
CA LYS A 279 0.89 -13.95 -17.16
C LYS A 279 0.44 -14.68 -18.42
N MET A 280 0.22 -13.97 -19.53
CA MET A 280 -0.17 -14.54 -20.83
C MET A 280 1.05 -14.82 -21.74
N GLY A 281 2.27 -14.70 -21.23
CA GLY A 281 3.51 -15.03 -21.96
C GLY A 281 4.10 -13.90 -22.81
N ALA A 282 3.62 -12.66 -22.66
CA ALA A 282 4.20 -11.51 -23.35
C ALA A 282 5.68 -11.29 -22.99
N VAL A 283 6.47 -10.69 -23.89
CA VAL A 283 7.88 -10.28 -23.63
C VAL A 283 8.03 -8.79 -23.40
N ALA A 284 7.08 -7.98 -23.87
CA ALA A 284 7.01 -6.55 -23.58
C ALA A 284 5.56 -6.02 -23.59
N ALA A 285 5.36 -4.87 -22.95
CA ALA A 285 4.10 -4.14 -22.92
C ALA A 285 4.31 -2.67 -23.33
N LEU A 286 3.48 -2.16 -24.24
CA LEU A 286 3.44 -0.76 -24.67
C LEU A 286 2.11 -0.12 -24.23
N ILE A 287 2.17 1.02 -23.54
CA ILE A 287 1.00 1.72 -23.01
C ILE A 287 0.90 3.13 -23.59
N TYR A 288 -0.23 3.49 -24.20
CA TYR A 288 -0.44 4.81 -24.82
C TYR A 288 -1.70 5.53 -24.31
N PRO A 289 -1.74 6.88 -24.29
CA PRO A 289 -2.98 7.63 -24.10
C PRO A 289 -3.79 7.59 -25.40
N ASP A 290 -4.95 6.94 -25.40
CA ASP A 290 -5.86 7.01 -26.56
C ASP A 290 -6.57 8.37 -26.56
N PRO A 291 -6.63 9.10 -27.70
CA PRO A 291 -7.33 10.38 -27.74
C PRO A 291 -8.82 10.30 -27.36
N ALA A 292 -9.47 9.15 -27.45
CA ALA A 292 -10.85 8.95 -26.99
C ALA A 292 -11.01 9.05 -25.46
N ASP A 293 -10.01 8.65 -24.68
CA ASP A 293 -10.00 8.82 -23.23
C ASP A 293 -9.36 10.16 -22.83
N TYR A 294 -8.33 10.59 -23.59
CA TYR A 294 -7.46 11.72 -23.26
C TYR A 294 -7.73 12.94 -24.17
N LYS A 295 -9.01 13.27 -24.44
CA LYS A 295 -9.45 14.28 -25.43
C LYS A 295 -8.85 15.69 -25.33
N THR A 296 -8.32 16.08 -24.18
CA THR A 296 -7.69 17.39 -23.93
C THR A 296 -6.16 17.35 -23.93
N MET A 297 -5.56 16.18 -24.21
CA MET A 297 -4.12 15.93 -24.17
C MET A 297 -3.52 16.00 -25.57
N SER A 298 -2.29 16.52 -25.70
CA SER A 298 -1.55 16.49 -26.96
C SER A 298 -1.25 15.05 -27.38
N TRP A 299 -1.25 14.76 -28.69
CA TRP A 299 -0.93 13.43 -29.21
C TRP A 299 0.56 13.07 -29.04
N ASP A 300 1.41 14.05 -28.76
CA ASP A 300 2.82 13.89 -28.34
C ASP A 300 3.00 13.90 -26.80
N ALA A 301 1.93 13.80 -26.02
CA ALA A 301 2.04 13.79 -24.56
C ALA A 301 2.67 12.49 -24.05
N GLU A 302 3.64 12.66 -23.16
CA GLU A 302 4.41 11.59 -22.54
C GLU A 302 3.74 11.12 -21.24
N LEU A 303 3.44 9.82 -21.14
CA LEU A 303 2.92 9.23 -19.91
C LEU A 303 4.03 8.72 -19.00
N TYR A 304 3.87 8.94 -17.70
CA TYR A 304 4.79 8.53 -16.64
C TYR A 304 4.03 7.72 -15.59
N GLY A 305 4.69 6.75 -14.95
CA GLY A 305 4.10 5.95 -13.88
C GLY A 305 5.03 4.83 -13.40
N HIS A 306 4.47 3.85 -12.69
CA HIS A 306 5.19 2.67 -12.21
C HIS A 306 4.45 1.37 -12.58
N VAL A 307 5.18 0.27 -12.65
CA VAL A 307 4.66 -1.08 -12.98
C VAL A 307 4.82 -2.12 -11.87
N HIS A 308 5.27 -1.69 -10.68
CA HIS A 308 5.20 -2.49 -9.46
C HIS A 308 3.74 -2.67 -9.03
N LEU A 309 3.28 -3.93 -8.96
CA LEU A 309 1.96 -4.33 -8.46
C LEU A 309 2.01 -4.44 -6.92
N GLY A 310 2.16 -3.29 -6.28
CA GLY A 310 2.27 -3.15 -4.83
C GLY A 310 2.27 -1.68 -4.40
N SER A 311 2.84 -1.43 -3.22
CA SER A 311 3.07 -0.13 -2.59
C SER A 311 4.38 -0.25 -1.79
N GLY A 312 5.10 0.84 -1.53
CA GLY A 312 6.40 0.81 -0.83
C GLY A 312 7.57 0.44 -1.74
N ASP A 313 8.79 0.50 -1.21
CA ASP A 313 9.99 0.12 -1.95
C ASP A 313 9.89 -1.37 -2.35
N PRO A 314 9.88 -1.69 -3.66
CA PRO A 314 9.77 -3.05 -4.13
C PRO A 314 11.02 -3.91 -3.87
N TYR A 315 12.00 -3.39 -3.14
CA TYR A 315 13.23 -4.07 -2.70
C TYR A 315 13.35 -4.25 -1.18
N THR A 316 12.43 -3.68 -0.38
CA THR A 316 12.30 -3.93 1.07
C THR A 316 10.84 -4.20 1.50
N PRO A 317 10.06 -5.05 0.80
CA PRO A 317 8.64 -5.22 1.09
C PRO A 317 8.36 -5.76 2.51
N GLY A 318 7.59 -5.01 3.31
CA GLY A 318 7.16 -5.40 4.65
C GLY A 318 8.11 -4.99 5.78
N PHE A 319 9.18 -4.24 5.50
CA PHE A 319 10.11 -3.69 6.48
C PHE A 319 10.69 -2.33 5.98
N PRO A 320 10.77 -1.28 6.82
CA PRO A 320 11.31 0.01 6.40
C PRO A 320 12.67 -0.07 5.70
N SER A 321 12.81 0.73 4.65
CA SER A 321 14.00 0.86 3.81
C SER A 321 15.18 1.53 4.53
N PHE A 322 15.82 0.76 5.41
CA PHE A 322 17.11 1.10 6.00
C PHE A 322 18.22 1.22 4.95
N ASN A 323 19.28 1.96 5.28
CA ASN A 323 20.46 2.14 4.43
C ASN A 323 20.98 0.79 3.89
N HIS A 324 20.87 0.55 2.57
CA HIS A 324 20.96 -0.78 1.93
C HIS A 324 22.32 -1.53 2.06
N ARG A 325 23.26 -1.02 2.85
CA ARG A 325 24.52 -1.69 3.19
C ARG A 325 24.36 -2.80 4.24
N GLN A 326 23.22 -2.86 4.95
CA GLN A 326 23.02 -3.78 6.08
C GLN A 326 22.23 -5.06 5.74
N PHE A 327 21.38 -5.06 4.71
CA PHE A 327 20.59 -6.23 4.31
C PHE A 327 20.56 -6.40 2.77
N PRO A 328 20.62 -7.64 2.25
CA PRO A 328 20.48 -7.88 0.81
C PRO A 328 19.03 -7.57 0.36
N PRO A 329 18.84 -6.83 -0.76
CA PRO A 329 17.52 -6.46 -1.26
C PRO A 329 16.59 -7.66 -1.53
N ALA A 330 15.37 -7.60 -1.00
CA ALA A 330 14.34 -8.63 -1.20
C ALA A 330 13.40 -8.22 -2.35
N LYS A 331 13.62 -8.76 -3.56
CA LYS A 331 12.82 -8.41 -4.75
C LYS A 331 11.33 -8.78 -4.55
N SER A 332 10.46 -7.78 -4.52
CA SER A 332 9.01 -7.94 -4.40
C SER A 332 8.41 -8.77 -5.55
N SER A 333 7.47 -9.65 -5.22
CA SER A 333 6.70 -10.44 -6.18
C SER A 333 5.73 -9.61 -7.04
N GLY A 334 5.51 -8.33 -6.69
CA GLY A 334 4.78 -7.37 -7.51
C GLY A 334 5.59 -6.79 -8.68
N LEU A 335 6.89 -7.06 -8.77
CA LEU A 335 7.73 -6.56 -9.87
C LEU A 335 7.55 -7.40 -11.14
N PRO A 336 7.41 -6.78 -12.32
CA PRO A 336 7.25 -7.51 -13.57
C PRO A 336 8.53 -8.24 -14.00
N GLY A 337 8.36 -9.24 -14.85
CA GLY A 337 9.42 -9.98 -15.56
C GLY A 337 9.36 -9.78 -17.08
N ILE A 338 8.88 -8.61 -17.52
CA ILE A 338 8.76 -8.21 -18.93
C ILE A 338 9.14 -6.73 -19.06
N LEU A 339 9.55 -6.30 -20.27
CA LEU A 339 9.77 -4.87 -20.53
C LEU A 339 8.42 -4.14 -20.54
N ALA A 340 8.37 -2.92 -20.00
CA ALA A 340 7.19 -2.07 -19.99
C ALA A 340 7.57 -0.63 -20.33
N GLN A 341 6.93 -0.05 -21.34
CA GLN A 341 7.23 1.30 -21.81
C GLN A 341 5.95 2.07 -22.17
N THR A 342 5.88 3.34 -21.82
CA THR A 342 4.86 4.27 -22.29
C THR A 342 5.24 4.87 -23.64
N ILE A 343 4.27 5.12 -24.50
CA ILE A 343 4.45 5.79 -25.79
C ILE A 343 3.38 6.87 -25.99
N THR A 344 3.65 7.82 -26.88
CA THR A 344 2.69 8.88 -27.23
C THR A 344 1.57 8.33 -28.14
N ALA A 345 0.48 9.08 -28.31
CA ALA A 345 -0.59 8.68 -29.24
C ALA A 345 -0.10 8.65 -30.70
N ASN A 346 0.75 9.61 -31.09
CA ASN A 346 1.40 9.64 -32.41
C ASN A 346 2.28 8.40 -32.65
N MET A 347 3.00 7.92 -31.64
CA MET A 347 3.75 6.66 -31.73
C MET A 347 2.84 5.44 -31.86
N ALA A 348 1.71 5.40 -31.14
CA ALA A 348 0.72 4.32 -31.25
C ALA A 348 0.06 4.28 -32.64
N GLN A 349 -0.35 5.44 -33.18
CA GLN A 349 -0.84 5.58 -34.56
C GLN A 349 0.20 5.05 -35.57
N SER A 350 1.46 5.48 -35.43
CA SER A 350 2.56 5.05 -36.29
C SER A 350 2.82 3.54 -36.27
N ILE A 351 2.39 2.85 -35.20
CA ILE A 351 2.40 1.38 -35.10
C ILE A 351 1.16 0.80 -35.78
N PHE A 352 -0.05 1.27 -35.45
CA PHE A 352 -1.30 0.77 -36.06
C PHE A 352 -1.37 0.92 -37.58
N GLU A 353 -0.81 1.99 -38.14
CA GLU A 353 -0.74 2.20 -39.59
C GLU A 353 0.17 1.16 -40.27
N LYS A 354 1.24 0.72 -39.58
CA LYS A 354 2.18 -0.31 -40.07
C LYS A 354 1.74 -1.75 -39.79
N MET A 355 0.93 -1.98 -38.74
CA MET A 355 0.38 -3.30 -38.43
C MET A 355 -0.47 -3.85 -39.58
N GLY A 356 -0.42 -5.17 -39.79
CA GLY A 356 -1.40 -5.94 -40.54
C GLY A 356 -2.47 -6.55 -39.63
N GLY A 357 -3.05 -7.66 -40.09
CA GLY A 357 -4.07 -8.42 -39.36
C GLY A 357 -5.48 -7.85 -39.48
N GLU A 358 -6.41 -8.49 -38.78
CA GLU A 358 -7.83 -8.11 -38.81
C GLU A 358 -8.08 -6.79 -38.08
N GLY A 359 -9.13 -6.08 -38.52
CA GLY A 359 -9.57 -4.84 -37.88
C GLY A 359 -10.05 -5.10 -36.45
N ALA A 360 -9.68 -4.22 -35.51
CA ALA A 360 -10.05 -4.40 -34.12
C ALA A 360 -11.58 -4.28 -33.93
N PRO A 361 -12.18 -5.03 -32.98
CA PRO A 361 -13.60 -4.93 -32.63
C PRO A 361 -14.02 -3.51 -32.21
N ASP A 362 -15.29 -3.13 -32.40
CA ASP A 362 -15.76 -1.78 -32.06
C ASP A 362 -15.51 -1.41 -30.59
N ARG A 363 -15.67 -2.38 -29.67
CA ARG A 363 -15.35 -2.22 -28.24
C ARG A 363 -13.87 -1.94 -27.93
N PHE A 364 -12.97 -2.14 -28.90
CA PHE A 364 -11.53 -1.90 -28.79
C PHE A 364 -11.09 -0.59 -29.46
N LYS A 365 -11.92 0.01 -30.32
CA LYS A 365 -11.60 1.27 -31.03
C LYS A 365 -11.55 2.47 -30.07
N GLY A 366 -11.14 3.60 -30.64
CA GLY A 366 -11.01 4.92 -30.01
C GLY A 366 -10.89 5.95 -31.12
N ASP A 367 -10.19 7.07 -30.88
CA ASP A 367 -10.18 8.23 -31.78
C ASP A 367 -8.92 8.28 -32.70
N LEU A 368 -8.19 7.17 -32.88
CA LEU A 368 -7.06 7.04 -33.85
C LEU A 368 -7.51 6.60 -35.26
N SER A 369 -6.65 6.83 -36.27
CA SER A 369 -6.89 6.58 -37.71
C SER A 369 -7.20 5.11 -38.06
N SER A 370 -6.65 4.15 -37.31
CA SER A 370 -6.84 2.73 -37.55
C SER A 370 -6.60 1.92 -36.26
N TYR A 371 -7.33 0.81 -36.11
CA TYR A 371 -7.11 -0.16 -35.06
C TYR A 371 -7.13 -1.56 -35.68
N LYS A 372 -6.08 -2.33 -35.44
CA LYS A 372 -5.89 -3.70 -35.95
C LYS A 372 -5.39 -4.58 -34.82
N LEU A 373 -5.71 -5.88 -34.85
CA LEU A 373 -5.26 -6.82 -33.82
C LEU A 373 -3.77 -7.16 -33.97
N GLY A 374 -3.23 -7.08 -35.18
CA GLY A 374 -1.85 -7.46 -35.53
C GLY A 374 -1.77 -8.80 -36.27
N SER A 375 -0.63 -9.06 -36.88
CA SER A 375 -0.31 -10.26 -37.68
C SER A 375 1.05 -10.85 -37.30
N GLU A 376 1.32 -12.09 -37.70
CA GLU A 376 2.59 -12.78 -37.41
C GLU A 376 3.83 -12.06 -37.98
N SER A 377 3.67 -11.23 -38.99
CA SER A 377 4.73 -10.41 -39.60
C SER A 377 5.04 -9.11 -38.84
N ASP A 378 4.17 -8.64 -37.95
CA ASP A 378 4.27 -7.31 -37.34
C ASP A 378 5.27 -7.30 -36.16
N LYS A 379 6.56 -7.35 -36.46
CA LYS A 379 7.61 -7.34 -35.45
C LYS A 379 7.81 -5.96 -34.84
N VAL A 380 7.71 -5.87 -33.52
CA VAL A 380 8.11 -4.69 -32.73
C VAL A 380 9.26 -5.05 -31.80
N THR A 381 10.29 -4.22 -31.79
CA THR A 381 11.36 -4.28 -30.80
C THR A 381 11.19 -3.15 -29.78
N VAL A 382 11.22 -3.51 -28.50
CA VAL A 382 11.24 -2.56 -27.37
C VAL A 382 12.60 -2.64 -26.69
N ALA A 383 13.19 -1.49 -26.40
CA ALA A 383 14.39 -1.35 -25.59
C ALA A 383 14.12 -0.41 -24.40
N VAL A 384 14.26 -0.93 -23.18
CA VAL A 384 14.09 -0.17 -21.94
C VAL A 384 15.41 -0.12 -21.19
N ASN A 385 15.90 1.09 -20.96
CA ASN A 385 17.22 1.41 -20.45
C ASN A 385 17.08 2.23 -19.16
N ASN A 386 16.21 1.80 -18.25
CA ASN A 386 16.06 2.44 -16.94
C ASN A 386 17.17 1.99 -15.98
N ASN A 387 17.75 2.91 -15.21
CA ASN A 387 18.71 2.62 -14.15
C ASN A 387 18.01 2.66 -12.78
N LEU A 388 18.40 1.76 -11.86
CA LEU A 388 18.05 1.88 -10.44
C LEU A 388 18.99 2.88 -9.75
N ALA A 389 18.47 3.66 -8.82
CA ALA A 389 19.20 4.65 -8.05
C ALA A 389 18.82 4.60 -6.56
N ASP A 390 19.83 4.40 -5.70
CA ASP A 390 19.69 4.48 -4.25
C ASP A 390 19.45 5.94 -3.87
N THR A 391 18.21 6.25 -3.50
CA THR A 391 17.70 7.61 -3.32
C THR A 391 17.34 7.82 -1.85
N LYS A 392 17.95 8.82 -1.21
CA LYS A 392 17.45 9.28 0.10
C LYS A 392 16.16 10.05 -0.13
N ILE A 393 15.09 9.65 0.55
CA ILE A 393 13.82 10.38 0.60
C ILE A 393 13.51 10.78 2.04
N HIS A 394 12.67 11.78 2.22
CA HIS A 394 12.16 12.13 3.53
C HIS A 394 10.72 12.64 3.49
N ASN A 395 9.94 12.21 4.47
CA ASN A 395 8.61 12.71 4.75
C ASN A 395 8.71 13.82 5.80
N VAL A 396 7.88 14.85 5.69
CA VAL A 396 7.85 15.97 6.64
C VAL A 396 6.52 16.01 7.36
N PHE A 397 6.56 16.08 8.69
CA PHE A 397 5.39 16.04 9.54
C PHE A 397 5.27 17.29 10.42
N GLY A 398 4.04 17.66 10.76
CA GLY A 398 3.71 18.62 11.81
C GLY A 398 2.46 18.19 12.56
N VAL A 399 2.43 18.34 13.89
CA VAL A 399 1.34 17.90 14.75
C VAL A 399 0.68 19.04 15.51
N ILE A 400 -0.65 19.13 15.38
CA ILE A 400 -1.48 19.88 16.32
C ILE A 400 -1.95 18.90 17.39
N LYS A 401 -1.28 18.92 18.55
CA LYS A 401 -1.61 18.07 19.70
C LYS A 401 -3.04 18.32 20.19
N GLY A 402 -3.81 17.26 20.37
CA GLY A 402 -5.17 17.29 20.91
C GLY A 402 -5.20 17.44 22.42
N TYR A 403 -6.30 17.96 22.96
CA TYR A 403 -6.40 18.28 24.39
C TYR A 403 -7.01 17.16 25.27
N VAL A 404 -7.62 16.12 24.68
CA VAL A 404 -8.22 14.98 25.42
C VAL A 404 -7.47 13.68 25.15
N ASP A 405 -7.39 13.27 23.88
CA ASP A 405 -6.65 12.08 23.45
C ASP A 405 -5.41 12.49 22.60
N PRO A 406 -4.32 13.03 23.21
CA PRO A 406 -3.16 13.48 22.44
C PRO A 406 -2.46 12.34 21.67
N ASP A 407 -2.49 11.11 22.19
CA ASP A 407 -1.94 9.91 21.55
C ASP A 407 -2.77 9.36 20.38
N ARG A 408 -4.00 9.83 20.20
CA ARG A 408 -4.87 9.43 19.07
C ARG A 408 -4.89 10.54 18.04
N TYR A 409 -4.80 10.20 16.75
CA TYR A 409 -4.72 11.20 15.70
C TYR A 409 -5.45 10.86 14.40
N VAL A 410 -5.88 11.92 13.73
CA VAL A 410 -6.15 11.93 12.28
C VAL A 410 -4.84 12.25 11.58
N VAL A 411 -4.52 11.52 10.51
CA VAL A 411 -3.45 11.90 9.58
C VAL A 411 -4.07 12.58 8.35
N ILE A 412 -3.59 13.76 8.01
CA ILE A 412 -3.92 14.47 6.77
C ILE A 412 -2.65 14.47 5.91
N GLY A 413 -2.67 13.73 4.80
CA GLY A 413 -1.51 13.48 3.95
C GLY A 413 -1.62 14.12 2.57
N ALA A 414 -0.49 14.60 2.03
CA ALA A 414 -0.39 15.03 0.63
C ALA A 414 0.95 14.62 0.01
N GLN A 415 0.91 14.10 -1.22
CA GLN A 415 2.06 13.89 -2.07
C GLN A 415 2.68 15.24 -2.45
N ARG A 416 4.01 15.32 -2.36
CA ARG A 416 4.83 16.51 -2.63
C ARG A 416 5.65 16.37 -3.92
N ASP A 417 6.04 15.15 -4.30
CA ASP A 417 6.81 14.85 -5.51
C ASP A 417 5.94 14.76 -6.78
N SER A 418 6.56 14.87 -7.95
CA SER A 418 6.08 14.30 -9.22
C SER A 418 7.20 14.14 -10.25
N LEU A 419 7.03 13.17 -11.15
CA LEU A 419 7.81 12.97 -12.38
C LEU A 419 7.58 14.08 -13.43
N THR A 420 6.52 14.87 -13.29
CA THR A 420 6.09 15.93 -14.21
C THR A 420 5.98 17.29 -13.50
N SER A 421 5.27 18.27 -14.07
CA SER A 421 4.90 19.50 -13.35
C SER A 421 3.99 19.26 -12.13
N GLY A 422 3.33 18.10 -12.05
CA GLY A 422 2.63 17.64 -10.85
C GLY A 422 1.43 18.48 -10.42
N TYR A 423 0.99 19.49 -11.19
CA TYR A 423 0.10 20.56 -10.70
C TYR A 423 -1.18 20.04 -10.03
N ALA A 424 -2.00 19.26 -10.74
CA ALA A 424 -3.21 18.68 -10.16
C ALA A 424 -2.91 17.57 -9.14
N LYS A 425 -1.80 16.83 -9.31
CA LYS A 425 -1.49 15.63 -8.52
C LYS A 425 -0.96 15.96 -7.13
N SER A 426 0.12 16.74 -7.06
CA SER A 426 0.89 17.05 -5.85
C SER A 426 0.77 18.53 -5.43
N THR A 427 0.80 19.47 -6.38
CA THR A 427 0.79 20.91 -6.05
C THR A 427 -0.51 21.36 -5.38
N VAL A 428 -1.67 20.90 -5.88
CA VAL A 428 -2.98 21.15 -5.24
C VAL A 428 -3.03 20.54 -3.83
N GLY A 429 -2.61 19.28 -3.67
CA GLY A 429 -2.60 18.61 -2.37
C GLY A 429 -1.69 19.30 -1.36
N THR A 430 -0.48 19.68 -1.78
CA THR A 430 0.50 20.40 -0.95
C THR A 430 0.00 21.79 -0.53
N ALA A 431 -0.57 22.56 -1.47
CA ALA A 431 -1.13 23.88 -1.16
C ALA A 431 -2.31 23.79 -0.17
N LEU A 432 -3.17 22.79 -0.31
CA LEU A 432 -4.27 22.50 0.63
C LEU A 432 -3.75 22.03 1.99
N LEU A 433 -2.73 21.17 2.04
CA LEU A 433 -2.11 20.71 3.30
C LEU A 433 -1.59 21.89 4.13
N LEU A 434 -0.84 22.80 3.48
CA LEU A 434 -0.27 23.99 4.11
C LEU A 434 -1.32 25.03 4.48
N GLU A 435 -2.45 25.10 3.77
CA GLU A 435 -3.55 25.99 4.14
C GLU A 435 -4.39 25.45 5.29
N LEU A 436 -4.67 24.14 5.32
CA LEU A 436 -5.33 23.49 6.45
C LEU A 436 -4.46 23.57 7.71
N ALA A 437 -3.13 23.40 7.59
CA ALA A 437 -2.19 23.59 8.70
C ALA A 437 -2.22 25.02 9.25
N ARG A 438 -2.22 26.04 8.37
CA ARG A 438 -2.37 27.46 8.76
C ARG A 438 -3.69 27.70 9.49
N VAL A 439 -4.80 27.30 8.88
CA VAL A 439 -6.15 27.56 9.39
C VAL A 439 -6.40 26.83 10.71
N PHE A 440 -6.03 25.55 10.84
CA PHE A 440 -6.17 24.83 12.12
C PHE A 440 -5.31 25.47 13.23
N THR A 441 -4.14 25.99 12.90
CA THR A 441 -3.27 26.72 13.84
C THR A 441 -3.86 28.06 14.26
N GLU A 442 -4.51 28.79 13.35
CA GLU A 442 -5.23 30.04 13.69
C GLU A 442 -6.47 29.77 14.54
N LEU A 443 -7.26 28.74 14.19
CA LEU A 443 -8.42 28.31 14.97
C LEU A 443 -8.01 27.86 16.38
N LYS A 444 -6.84 27.21 16.54
CA LYS A 444 -6.22 26.84 17.83
C LYS A 444 -5.88 28.04 18.74
N LYS A 445 -5.65 29.23 18.17
CA LYS A 445 -5.44 30.48 18.91
C LYS A 445 -6.76 31.11 19.38
N GLY A 446 -7.88 30.74 18.77
CA GLY A 446 -9.23 31.11 19.18
C GLY A 446 -9.86 30.08 20.13
N SER A 447 -11.17 29.87 19.97
CA SER A 447 -11.98 28.96 20.79
C SER A 447 -11.85 27.47 20.43
N PHE A 448 -11.38 27.14 19.23
CA PHE A 448 -11.32 25.75 18.78
C PHE A 448 -10.08 25.03 19.34
N ARG A 449 -10.29 23.88 19.97
CA ARG A 449 -9.22 22.93 20.32
C ARG A 449 -9.63 21.53 19.88
N PRO A 450 -8.84 20.83 19.06
CA PRO A 450 -9.20 19.48 18.62
C PRO A 450 -9.05 18.50 19.78
N LYS A 451 -10.07 17.67 20.03
CA LYS A 451 -10.05 16.68 21.12
C LYS A 451 -8.96 15.62 20.93
N ARG A 452 -8.61 15.32 19.67
CA ARG A 452 -7.58 14.38 19.25
C ARG A 452 -6.51 15.11 18.45
N SER A 453 -5.31 14.58 18.39
CA SER A 453 -4.23 15.19 17.62
C SER A 453 -4.52 15.18 16.12
N VAL A 454 -4.00 16.16 15.38
CA VAL A 454 -4.04 16.20 13.91
C VAL A 454 -2.61 16.24 13.41
N VAL A 455 -2.21 15.20 12.68
CA VAL A 455 -0.89 15.06 12.07
C VAL A 455 -1.00 15.41 10.60
N PHE A 456 -0.29 16.46 10.18
CA PHE A 456 -0.12 16.85 8.79
C PHE A 456 1.14 16.16 8.26
N ALA A 457 1.04 15.49 7.11
CA ALA A 457 2.12 14.69 6.53
C ALA A 457 2.35 15.07 5.06
N SER A 458 3.57 15.45 4.73
CA SER A 458 4.02 15.72 3.36
C SER A 458 4.89 14.57 2.88
N TRP A 459 4.37 13.81 1.92
CA TRP A 459 4.94 12.55 1.44
C TRP A 459 5.74 12.74 0.15
N THR A 460 6.75 11.90 -0.07
CA THR A 460 7.51 11.85 -1.34
C THR A 460 7.58 10.41 -1.87
N ALA A 461 8.12 10.25 -3.08
CA ALA A 461 8.11 9.03 -3.89
C ALA A 461 6.70 8.42 -4.08
N GLY A 462 5.67 9.27 -4.17
CA GLY A 462 4.30 8.86 -4.49
C GLY A 462 4.15 8.36 -5.93
N ASP A 463 4.86 8.97 -6.90
CA ASP A 463 4.83 8.55 -8.31
C ASP A 463 5.44 7.16 -8.54
N PHE A 464 6.15 6.64 -7.54
CA PHE A 464 6.78 5.32 -7.54
C PHE A 464 5.96 4.23 -6.84
N GLY A 465 4.73 4.54 -6.39
CA GLY A 465 3.87 3.60 -5.67
C GLY A 465 3.77 3.92 -4.17
N ASN A 466 3.47 5.18 -3.85
CA ASN A 466 3.21 5.65 -2.47
C ASN A 466 4.33 5.28 -1.48
N ILE A 467 5.59 5.36 -1.90
CA ILE A 467 6.71 4.79 -1.15
C ILE A 467 6.85 5.47 0.22
N GLY A 468 7.01 6.80 0.27
CA GLY A 468 7.16 7.52 1.55
C GLY A 468 6.04 7.25 2.56
N VAL A 469 4.79 7.07 2.10
CA VAL A 469 3.66 6.65 2.95
C VAL A 469 3.87 5.23 3.47
N THR A 470 4.26 4.31 2.61
CA THR A 470 4.32 2.88 2.92
C THR A 470 5.49 2.55 3.86
N GLU A 471 6.66 3.13 3.65
CA GLU A 471 7.82 2.96 4.56
C GLU A 471 7.48 3.38 6.00
N TRP A 472 6.73 4.48 6.13
CA TRP A 472 6.21 4.96 7.40
C TRP A 472 5.16 4.02 8.00
N LEU A 473 4.20 3.53 7.19
CA LEU A 473 3.21 2.54 7.63
C LEU A 473 3.87 1.25 8.15
N GLU A 474 4.92 0.77 7.48
CA GLU A 474 5.68 -0.43 7.87
C GLU A 474 6.50 -0.18 9.14
N GLY A 475 7.06 1.01 9.33
CA GLY A 475 7.84 1.37 10.52
C GLY A 475 7.01 1.47 11.79
N TYR A 476 5.78 1.98 11.69
CA TYR A 476 4.87 2.17 12.84
C TYR A 476 3.79 1.07 12.97
N TRP A 477 3.79 0.06 12.08
CA TRP A 477 2.76 -0.96 11.90
C TRP A 477 2.14 -1.53 13.19
N SER A 478 2.99 -1.94 14.15
CA SER A 478 2.59 -2.55 15.42
C SER A 478 1.88 -1.60 16.39
N SER A 479 1.97 -0.29 16.16
CA SER A 479 1.45 0.77 17.02
C SER A 479 0.37 1.62 16.35
N LEU A 480 0.37 1.70 15.01
CA LEU A 480 -0.40 2.67 14.24
C LEU A 480 -1.91 2.48 14.40
N ASP A 481 -2.39 1.24 14.30
CA ASP A 481 -3.78 0.82 14.53
C ASP A 481 -4.38 1.32 15.86
N ARG A 482 -3.53 1.54 16.88
CA ARG A 482 -3.95 2.00 18.21
C ARG A 482 -3.93 3.52 18.38
N LYS A 483 -3.38 4.25 17.40
CA LYS A 483 -3.14 5.70 17.46
C LYS A 483 -3.80 6.46 16.29
N ALA A 484 -3.50 6.08 15.06
CA ALA A 484 -4.12 6.65 13.86
C ALA A 484 -5.50 6.02 13.65
N PHE A 485 -6.57 6.82 13.81
CA PHE A 485 -7.94 6.30 13.63
C PHE A 485 -8.55 6.69 12.27
N THR A 486 -7.92 7.57 11.50
CA THR A 486 -8.35 7.97 10.15
C THR A 486 -7.16 8.55 9.37
N TYR A 487 -7.08 8.23 8.07
CA TYR A 487 -6.18 8.86 7.09
C TYR A 487 -7.01 9.62 6.06
N ILE A 488 -6.65 10.87 5.78
CA ILE A 488 -7.26 11.74 4.77
C ILE A 488 -6.18 12.06 3.74
N SER A 489 -6.35 11.61 2.50
CA SER A 489 -5.49 12.02 1.37
C SER A 489 -6.00 13.34 0.78
N LEU A 490 -5.06 14.22 0.43
CA LEU A 490 -5.29 15.43 -0.37
C LEU A 490 -4.76 15.28 -1.83
N ASP A 491 -4.43 14.06 -2.24
CA ASP A 491 -3.81 13.76 -3.52
C ASP A 491 -4.84 13.87 -4.65
N SER A 492 -4.53 14.65 -5.69
CA SER A 492 -5.44 14.82 -6.86
C SER A 492 -6.88 15.27 -6.53
N VAL A 493 -7.09 16.03 -5.45
CA VAL A 493 -8.43 16.47 -5.01
C VAL A 493 -9.19 17.27 -6.07
N VAL A 494 -8.49 18.04 -6.93
CA VAL A 494 -9.11 18.84 -8.00
C VAL A 494 -8.64 18.32 -9.37
N THR A 495 -9.42 17.42 -9.96
CA THR A 495 -9.19 16.87 -11.31
C THR A 495 -10.12 17.44 -12.39
N GLY A 496 -11.16 18.21 -12.01
CA GLY A 496 -12.11 18.79 -12.95
C GLY A 496 -13.18 19.65 -12.28
N LYS A 497 -14.14 20.14 -13.06
CA LYS A 497 -15.24 21.00 -12.60
C LYS A 497 -16.51 20.25 -12.15
N PHE A 498 -16.51 18.92 -12.19
CA PHE A 498 -17.68 18.10 -11.88
C PHE A 498 -17.64 17.60 -10.44
N SER A 499 -18.67 17.93 -9.66
CA SER A 499 -18.76 17.70 -8.22
C SER A 499 -18.97 16.23 -7.85
N VAL A 500 -17.91 15.41 -7.89
CA VAL A 500 -17.94 14.01 -7.45
C VAL A 500 -16.96 13.80 -6.30
N PHE A 501 -17.38 14.16 -5.09
CA PHE A 501 -16.64 13.85 -3.86
C PHE A 501 -16.66 12.33 -3.61
N LYS A 502 -15.51 11.67 -3.74
CA LYS A 502 -15.39 10.21 -3.58
C LYS A 502 -14.72 9.86 -2.25
N CYS A 503 -15.52 9.69 -1.20
CA CYS A 503 -15.08 8.92 -0.04
C CYS A 503 -14.96 7.44 -0.44
N GLN A 504 -13.74 6.94 -0.57
CA GLN A 504 -13.46 5.52 -0.82
C GLN A 504 -12.63 4.96 0.32
N LYS A 505 -13.03 3.80 0.87
CA LYS A 505 -12.15 2.98 1.72
C LYS A 505 -10.99 2.49 0.86
N HIS A 506 -9.85 3.19 0.92
CA HIS A 506 -8.65 2.77 0.22
C HIS A 506 -7.95 1.66 1.01
N LEU A 507 -8.47 0.44 0.86
CA LEU A 507 -7.80 -0.75 1.36
C LEU A 507 -6.53 -0.92 0.52
N PHE A 508 -5.37 -0.59 1.09
CA PHE A 508 -4.07 -0.92 0.47
C PHE A 508 -4.09 -2.43 0.17
N TYR A 509 -3.80 -2.82 -1.07
CA TYR A 509 -4.14 -4.16 -1.58
C TYR A 509 -3.43 -5.34 -0.89
N TYR A 510 -2.47 -5.06 0.01
CA TYR A 510 -1.78 -6.04 0.87
C TYR A 510 -2.24 -6.03 2.35
N MET A 511 -3.21 -5.19 2.73
CA MET A 511 -3.56 -4.92 4.14
C MET A 511 -5.08 -5.10 4.40
N PRO A 512 -5.54 -6.33 4.70
CA PRO A 512 -6.97 -6.65 4.84
C PRO A 512 -7.75 -5.95 5.97
N SER A 513 -7.09 -5.19 6.85
CA SER A 513 -7.62 -4.90 8.20
C SER A 513 -7.72 -3.43 8.62
N ILE A 514 -6.86 -2.52 8.12
CA ILE A 514 -6.49 -1.29 8.89
C ILE A 514 -7.21 0.00 8.47
N ILE A 515 -7.99 0.04 7.37
CA ILE A 515 -8.89 1.18 7.06
C ILE A 515 -10.36 0.75 7.06
N ALA A 516 -10.83 0.42 8.26
CA ALA A 516 -12.25 0.21 8.55
C ALA A 516 -12.91 1.53 9.03
N PHE A 517 -14.17 1.72 8.65
CA PHE A 517 -15.08 2.82 9.05
C PHE A 517 -14.77 4.25 8.59
N GLN A 518 -15.41 4.63 7.48
CA GLN A 518 -16.22 5.85 7.44
C GLN A 518 -17.67 5.41 7.19
N LYS A 519 -18.56 5.63 8.17
CA LYS A 519 -20.02 5.39 8.07
C LYS A 519 -20.79 6.39 8.96
N ALA A 520 -20.43 7.66 8.82
CA ALA A 520 -21.04 8.80 9.55
C ALA A 520 -20.90 10.14 8.80
N MET A 521 -20.39 10.14 7.56
CA MET A 521 -20.09 11.34 6.75
C MET A 521 -20.29 11.04 5.24
N CYS A 522 -21.28 10.22 4.93
CA CYS A 522 -21.86 9.96 3.61
C CYS A 522 -23.36 9.73 3.82
#